data_AF-A0A7C1T7T7-F1
#
_entry.id   AF-A0A7C1T7T7-F1
#
_cell.length_a   1.000
_cell.length_b   1.000
_cell.length_c   1.000
_cell.angle_alpha   90.00
_cell.angle_beta   90.00
_cell.angle_gamma   90.00
#
_symmetry.space_group_name_H-M   'P 1'
#
loop_
_entity.id
_entity.type
_entity.pdbx_description
1 polymer ?
#
loop_
_entity_poly.entity_id
_entity_poly.type
_entity_poly.pdbx_seq_one_letter_code
_entity_poly.pdbx_strand_id
1 'polypeptide(L)' 'MAQALPLFDAMELDKIRRERLELQRKLARGGVDVRTRIHREEQLRTLTARQIEIEVRLGIVGKR' A
#
# COMPACT_ATOMS: atom_id res chain seq x y z
N MET A 1 16.06 19.32 15.50
CA MET A 1 14.63 19.02 15.23
C MET A 1 14.48 17.51 15.20
N ALA A 2 13.95 16.92 16.27
CA ALA A 2 13.85 15.46 16.38
C ALA A 2 12.82 14.94 15.37
N GLN A 3 13.27 14.25 14.33
CA GLN A 3 12.41 13.43 13.48
C GLN A 3 11.86 12.27 14.33
N ALA A 4 10.74 12.51 15.02
CA ALA A 4 10.00 11.47 15.75
C ALA A 4 9.15 10.58 14.81
N LEU A 5 9.22 10.83 13.49
CA LEU A 5 8.39 10.24 12.45
C LEU A 5 8.81 8.84 11.90
N PRO A 6 10.05 8.31 12.06
CA PRO A 6 10.42 7.07 11.38
C PRO A 6 9.62 5.84 11.82
N LEU A 7 9.23 5.77 13.09
CA LEU A 7 8.55 4.61 13.66
C LEU A 7 7.09 4.53 13.21
N PHE A 8 6.37 5.65 13.24
CA PHE A 8 4.98 5.71 12.76
C PHE A 8 4.89 5.46 11.25
N ASP A 9 5.77 6.10 10.48
CA ASP A 9 5.81 5.91 9.03
C ASP A 9 6.18 4.46 8.66
N ALA A 10 7.10 3.82 9.40
CA ALA A 10 7.45 2.41 9.17
C ALA A 10 6.30 1.44 9.52
N MET A 11 5.57 1.71 10.61
CA MET A 11 4.39 0.92 10.99
C MET A 11 3.26 1.08 9.97
N GLU A 12 3.03 2.30 9.49
CA GLU A 12 2.04 2.59 8.45
C GLU A 12 2.43 1.93 7.11
N LEU A 13 3.72 1.95 6.76
CA LEU A 13 4.24 1.27 5.58
C LEU A 13 4.01 -0.25 5.65
N ASP A 14 4.25 -0.88 6.80
CA ASP A 14 4.00 -2.31 6.99
C ASP A 14 2.51 -2.64 6.85
N LYS A 15 1.64 -1.83 7.45
CA LYS A 15 0.18 -1.97 7.33
C LYS A 15 -0.26 -1.90 5.86
N ILE A 16 0.19 -0.90 5.12
CA ILE A 16 -0.15 -0.74 3.69
C ILE A 16 0.37 -1.93 2.87
N ARG A 17 1.58 -2.43 3.15
CA ARG A 17 2.13 -3.62 2.47
C ARG A 17 1.24 -4.85 2.69
N ARG A 18 0.77 -5.08 3.91
CA ARG A 18 -0.16 -6.19 4.22
C ARG A 18 -1.50 -6.02 3.49
N GLU A 19 -2.08 -4.82 3.53
CA GLU A 19 -3.34 -4.53 2.83
C GLU A 19 -3.22 -4.74 1.32
N ARG A 20 -2.13 -4.29 0.69
CA ARG A 20 -1.86 -4.53 -0.74
C ARG A 20 -1.78 -6.02 -1.04
N LEU A 21 -1.05 -6.79 -0.24
CA LEU A 21 -0.89 -8.23 -0.43
C LEU A 21 -2.24 -8.96 -0.35
N GLU A 22 -3.07 -8.61 0.64
CA GLU A 22 -4.40 -9.18 0.77
C GLU A 22 -5.30 -8.84 -0.42
N LEU A 23 -5.27 -7.58 -0.86
CA LEU A 23 -6.07 -7.12 -1.98
C LEU A 23 -5.65 -7.79 -3.30
N GLN A 24 -4.34 -7.97 -3.51
CA GLN A 24 -3.79 -8.72 -4.64
C GLN A 24 -4.23 -10.19 -4.60
N ARG A 25 -4.18 -10.84 -3.43
CA ARG A 25 -4.70 -12.21 -3.27
C ARG A 25 -6.19 -12.29 -3.59
N LYS A 26 -6.98 -11.31 -3.17
CA LYS A 26 -8.42 -11.21 -3.47
C LYS A 26 -8.70 -10.98 -4.96
N LEU A 27 -7.85 -10.23 -5.66
CA LEU A 27 -7.94 -10.03 -7.11
C LEU A 27 -7.52 -11.29 -7.88
N ALA A 28 -6.46 -11.97 -7.44
CA ALA A 28 -5.96 -13.19 -8.06
C ALA A 28 -6.93 -14.38 -7.94
N ARG A 29 -7.67 -14.48 -6.83
CA ARG A 29 -8.70 -15.52 -6.64
C ARG A 29 -9.87 -15.42 -7.61
N GLY A 30 -10.13 -14.25 -8.20
CA GLY A 30 -11.28 -14.04 -9.09
C GLY A 30 -12.62 -14.27 -8.39
N GLY A 31 -13.66 -14.61 -9.17
CA GLY A 31 -14.98 -14.99 -8.64
C GLY A 31 -15.81 -13.83 -8.07
N VAL A 32 -15.45 -12.58 -8.38
CA VAL A 32 -16.21 -11.39 -7.97
C VAL A 32 -16.73 -10.62 -9.17
N ASP A 33 -17.83 -9.90 -8.96
CA ASP A 33 -18.44 -9.01 -9.95
C ASP A 33 -17.42 -7.98 -10.51
N VAL A 34 -17.60 -7.62 -11.78
CA VAL A 34 -16.74 -6.65 -12.50
C VAL A 34 -16.60 -5.34 -11.73
N ARG A 35 -17.70 -4.81 -11.16
CA ARG A 35 -17.68 -3.58 -10.37
C ARG A 35 -16.85 -3.73 -9.10
N THR A 36 -16.96 -4.89 -8.44
CA THR A 36 -16.17 -5.18 -7.23
C THR A 36 -14.69 -5.33 -7.58
N ARG A 37 -14.38 -5.93 -8.74
CA ARG A 37 -13.02 -6.02 -9.25
C ARG A 37 -12.44 -4.64 -9.53
N ILE A 38 -13.16 -3.78 -10.26
CA ILE A 38 -12.73 -2.40 -10.55
C ILE A 38 -12.47 -1.64 -9.24
N HIS A 39 -13.38 -1.73 -8.27
CA HIS A 39 -13.20 -1.05 -6.99
C HIS A 39 -11.95 -1.53 -6.23
N ARG A 40 -11.66 -2.84 -6.26
CA ARG A 40 -10.42 -3.39 -5.68
C ARG A 40 -9.18 -2.95 -6.44
N GLU A 41 -9.24 -2.83 -7.76
CA GLU A 41 -8.14 -2.30 -8.57
C GLU A 41 -7.87 -0.81 -8.27
N GLU A 42 -8.92 -0.01 -8.09
CA GLU A 42 -8.80 1.39 -7.64
C GLU A 42 -8.19 1.49 -6.24
N GLN A 43 -8.68 0.69 -5.28
CA GLN A 43 -8.10 0.60 -3.94
C GLN A 43 -6.61 0.23 -3.99
N LEU A 44 -6.22 -0.72 -4.86
CA LEU A 44 -4.82 -1.11 -5.03
C LEU A 44 -3.96 0.06 -5.49
N ARG A 45 -4.46 0.88 -6.43
CA ARG A 45 -3.77 2.08 -6.93
C ARG A 45 -3.57 3.10 -5.81
N THR A 46 -4.62 3.38 -5.04
CA THR A 46 -4.55 4.30 -3.89
C THR A 46 -3.54 3.85 -2.84
N LEU A 47 -3.56 2.56 -2.47
CA LEU A 47 -2.60 2.00 -1.52
C LEU A 47 -1.17 2.05 -2.06
N THR A 48 -0.99 1.87 -3.38
CA THR A 48 0.32 1.98 -4.03
C THR A 48 0.84 3.42 -3.98
N ALA A 49 -0.01 4.41 -4.24
CA ALA A 49 0.36 5.82 -4.13
C ALA A 49 0.78 6.18 -2.70
N ARG A 50 -0.03 5.78 -1.70
CA ARG A 50 0.28 6.02 -0.29
C ARG A 50 1.56 5.32 0.16
N GLN A 51 1.82 4.11 -0.32
CA GLN A 51 3.09 3.42 -0.08
C GLN A 51 4.28 4.24 -0.60
N ILE A 52 4.19 4.74 -1.84
CA ILE A 52 5.27 5.54 -2.45
C ILE A 52 5.49 6.82 -1.63
N GLU A 53 4.43 7.53 -1.24
CA GLU A 53 4.55 8.73 -0.41
C GLU A 53 5.29 8.47 0.90
N ILE A 54 4.98 7.38 1.59
CA ILE A 54 5.65 7.01 2.84
C ILE A 54 7.09 6.56 2.58
N GLU A 55 7.34 5.80 1.51
CA GLU A 55 8.69 5.42 1.10
C GLU A 55 9.55 6.66 0.79
N VAL A 56 8.96 7.72 0.21
CA VAL A 56 9.63 9.02 -0.03
C VAL A 56 9.95 9.70 1.30
N ARG A 57 8.99 9.79 2.22
CA ARG A 57 9.19 10.41 3.55
C ARG A 57 10.27 9.70 4.36
N LEU A 58 10.34 8.38 4.24
CA LEU A 58 11.33 7.53 4.90
C LEU A 58 12.69 7.49 4.18
N GLY A 59 12.82 8.12 3.00
CA GLY A 59 14.08 8.14 2.24
C GLY A 59 14.51 6.78 1.71
N ILE A 60 13.57 5.85 1.48
CA ILE A 60 13.81 4.47 1.04
C ILE A 60 13.41 4.21 -0.41
N VAL A 61 12.90 5.23 -1.13
CA VAL A 61 12.65 5.15 -2.58
C VAL A 61 13.96 4.82 -3.31
N GLY A 62 13.97 3.71 -4.05
CA GLY A 62 15.12 3.27 -4.85
C GLY A 62 15.91 2.08 -4.27
N LYS A 63 15.61 1.62 -3.04
CA LYS A 63 16.08 0.31 -2.56
C LYS A 63 15.12 -0.80 -3.00
N ARG A 64 15.06 -1.08 -4.30
CA ARG A 64 14.44 -2.30 -4.84
C ARG A 64 15.38 -2.95 -5.83
#